data_AF-A0A355CBP0-F1
#
_entry.id   AF-A0A355CBP0-F1
#
_cell.length_a   1.000
_cell.length_b   1.000
_cell.length_c   1.000
_cell.angle_alpha   90.00
_cell.angle_beta   90.00
_cell.angle_gamma   90.00
#
_symmetry.space_group_name_H-M   'P 1'
#
loop_
_entity.id
_entity.type
_entity.pdbx_description
1 polymer ?
#
loop_
_entity_poly.entity_id
_entity_poly.type
_entity_poly.pdbx_seq_one_letter_code
_entity_poly.pdbx_strand_id
1 'polypeptide(L)'
;MQQKEEKLGLWLLVFVALGSMIGSGIFNSPKDLIRVANPQGTLVAWVTGGLGALMLALVFVYLATRKPGLKSGIYAYARDGFGD
;
A
#
# COMPACT_ATOMS: atom_id res chain seq x y z
N MET A 1 20.88 22.04 -21.09
CA MET A 1 19.97 21.01 -21.62
C MET A 1 18.88 20.80 -20.58
N GLN A 2 17.63 21.20 -20.85
CA GLN A 2 16.52 20.87 -19.94
C GLN A 2 16.29 19.37 -20.01
N GLN A 3 16.67 18.62 -18.96
CA GLN A 3 16.24 17.24 -18.81
C GLN A 3 14.73 17.24 -18.69
N LYS A 4 14.05 16.76 -19.73
CA LYS A 4 12.61 16.51 -19.71
C LYS A 4 12.41 15.34 -18.76
N GLU A 5 11.92 15.59 -17.55
CA GLU A 5 11.53 14.51 -16.65
C GLU A 5 10.49 13.64 -17.36
N GLU A 6 10.87 12.42 -17.74
CA GLU A 6 9.93 11.42 -18.22
C GLU A 6 9.10 10.96 -17.05
N LYS A 7 7.97 11.64 -16.84
CA LYS A 7 7.00 11.27 -15.81
C LYS A 7 6.40 9.91 -16.18
N LEU A 8 6.54 8.94 -15.29
CA LEU A 8 5.89 7.65 -15.43
C LEU A 8 4.37 7.85 -15.48
N GLY A 9 3.72 7.22 -16.45
CA GLY A 9 2.26 7.25 -16.56
C GLY A 9 1.58 6.60 -15.35
N LEU A 10 0.40 7.08 -14.97
CA LEU A 10 -0.37 6.57 -13.83
C LEU A 10 -0.50 5.05 -13.85
N TRP A 11 -0.83 4.48 -15.01
CA TRP A 11 -0.99 3.04 -15.19
C TRP A 11 0.29 2.26 -14.93
N LEU A 12 1.44 2.77 -15.38
CA LEU A 12 2.73 2.13 -15.13
C LEU A 12 3.04 2.11 -13.63
N LEU A 13 2.81 3.24 -12.93
CA LEU A 13 2.97 3.31 -11.48
C LEU A 13 2.06 2.32 -10.75
N VAL A 14 0.80 2.22 -11.15
CA VAL A 14 -0.17 1.27 -10.58
C VAL A 14 0.28 -0.17 -10.82
N PHE A 15 0.66 -0.55 -12.04
CA PHE A 15 1.08 -1.92 -12.34
C PHE A 15 2.39 -2.29 -11.66
N VAL A 16 3.35 -1.36 -11.53
CA VAL A 16 4.58 -1.59 -10.76
C VAL A 16 4.27 -1.86 -9.29
N ALA A 17 3.36 -1.08 -8.69
CA ALA A 17 2.94 -1.30 -7.32
C ALA A 17 2.18 -2.62 -7.13
N LEU A 18 1.27 -2.96 -8.05
CA LEU A 18 0.55 -4.24 -8.02
C LEU A 18 1.50 -5.43 -8.17
N GLY A 19 2.49 -5.33 -9.06
CA GLY A 19 3.49 -6.38 -9.28
C GLY A 19 4.31 -6.68 -8.02
N SER A 20 4.75 -5.65 -7.30
CA SER A 20 5.50 -5.83 -6.06
C SER A 20 4.65 -6.42 -4.93
N MET A 21 3.39 -5.98 -4.80
CA MET A 21 2.43 -6.53 -3.82
C MET A 21 2.06 -7.97 -4.09
N ILE A 22 1.81 -8.36 -5.35
CA ILE A 22 1.48 -9.73 -5.71
C ILE A 22 2.69 -10.65 -5.50
N GLY A 23 3.88 -10.22 -5.97
CA GLY A 23 5.09 -11.03 -5.92
C GLY A 23 5.58 -11.35 -4.50
N SER A 24 5.52 -10.37 -3.59
CA SER A 24 5.99 -10.55 -2.21
C SER A 24 4.85 -10.83 -1.21
N GLY A 25 3.69 -10.22 -1.38
CA GLY A 25 2.60 -10.27 -0.41
C GLY A 25 1.73 -11.52 -0.58
N ILE A 26 1.06 -11.66 -1.72
CA ILE A 26 0.02 -12.67 -1.91
C ILE A 26 0.60 -14.10 -1.94
N PHE A 27 1.79 -14.30 -2.50
CA PHE A 27 2.38 -15.63 -2.61
C PHE A 27 3.24 -16.04 -1.42
N ASN A 28 4.03 -15.13 -0.83
CA ASN A 28 4.90 -15.52 0.30
C ASN A 28 4.15 -15.51 1.63
N SER A 29 3.25 -14.54 1.89
CA SER A 29 2.62 -14.42 3.22
C SER A 29 1.84 -15.68 3.62
N PRO A 30 0.91 -16.24 2.80
CA PRO A 30 0.20 -17.45 3.18
C PRO A 30 1.12 -18.67 3.25
N LYS A 31 2.10 -18.76 2.33
CA LYS A 31 3.04 -19.88 2.28
C LYS A 31 3.90 -19.97 3.54
N ASP A 32 4.37 -18.83 4.05
CA ASP A 32 5.15 -18.78 5.27
C ASP A 32 4.28 -19.00 6.51
N LEU A 33 3.05 -18.49 6.54
CA LEU A 33 2.12 -18.76 7.64
C LEU A 33 1.70 -20.23 7.71
N ILE A 34 1.48 -20.91 6.58
CA ILE A 34 1.17 -22.36 6.55
C ILE A 34 2.30 -23.21 7.15
N ARG A 35 3.56 -22.76 7.10
CA ARG A 35 4.69 -23.52 7.69
C ARG A 35 4.65 -23.55 9.22
N VAL A 36 4.04 -22.54 9.85
CA VAL A 36 3.98 -22.40 11.32
C VAL A 36 2.57 -22.62 11.88
N ALA A 37 1.54 -22.54 11.05
CA ALA A 37 0.13 -22.73 11.41
C ALA A 37 -0.53 -23.84 10.57
N ASN A 38 -1.86 -23.92 10.60
CA ASN A 38 -2.63 -24.80 9.71
C ASN A 38 -3.28 -23.98 8.56
N PRO A 39 -3.61 -24.61 7.41
CA PRO A 39 -4.14 -23.89 6.25
C PRO A 39 -5.41 -23.07 6.54
N GLN A 40 -6.29 -23.57 7.40
CA GLN A 40 -7.55 -22.90 7.76
C GLN A 40 -7.28 -21.61 8.55
N GLY A 41 -6.42 -21.69 9.57
CA GLY A 41 -6.01 -20.54 10.39
C GLY A 41 -5.25 -19.49 9.58
N THR A 42 -4.39 -19.93 8.65
CA THR A 42 -3.67 -19.03 7.76
C THR A 42 -4.60 -18.22 6.87
N LEU A 43 -5.64 -18.85 6.28
CA LEU A 43 -6.60 -18.13 5.45
C LEU A 43 -7.33 -17.04 6.25
N VAL A 44 -7.77 -17.36 7.47
CA VAL A 44 -8.45 -16.38 8.35
C VAL A 44 -7.51 -15.23 8.72
N ALA A 45 -6.28 -15.53 9.11
CA ALA A 45 -5.28 -14.52 9.46
C ALA A 45 -4.94 -13.63 8.26
N TRP A 46 -4.77 -14.23 7.07
CA TRP A 46 -4.45 -13.50 5.84
C TRP A 46 -5.58 -12.57 5.41
N VAL A 47 -6.84 -13.04 5.43
CA VAL A 47 -8.00 -12.19 5.13
C VAL A 47 -8.14 -11.07 6.14
N THR A 48 -7.91 -11.33 7.42
CA THR A 48 -7.96 -10.31 8.47
C THR A 48 -6.88 -9.24 8.27
N GLY A 49 -5.65 -9.65 7.94
CA GLY A 49 -4.57 -8.73 7.60
C GLY A 49 -4.87 -7.92 6.33
N GLY A 50 -5.41 -8.56 5.30
CA GLY A 50 -5.85 -7.91 4.07
C GLY A 50 -6.96 -6.87 4.32
N LEU A 51 -7.91 -7.18 5.21
CA LEU A 51 -8.95 -6.24 5.62
C LEU A 51 -8.36 -5.01 6.32
N GLY A 52 -7.41 -5.20 7.23
CA GLY A 52 -6.69 -4.09 7.88
C GLY A 52 -5.93 -3.21 6.86
N ALA A 53 -5.24 -3.83 5.91
CA ALA A 53 -4.57 -3.12 4.83
C ALA A 53 -5.54 -2.32 3.94
N LEU A 54 -6.72 -2.89 3.65
CA LEU A 54 -7.78 -2.19 2.91
C LEU A 54 -8.30 -0.97 3.68
N MET A 55 -8.52 -1.10 4.99
CA MET A 55 -8.94 0.03 5.83
C MET A 55 -7.90 1.15 5.80
N LEU A 56 -6.61 0.83 5.89
CA LEU A 56 -5.52 1.81 5.76
C LEU A 56 -5.50 2.48 4.38
N ALA A 57 -5.70 1.71 3.30
CA ALA A 57 -5.79 2.27 1.96
C ALA A 57 -6.94 3.27 1.83
N LEU A 58 -8.11 2.96 2.40
CA LEU A 58 -9.26 3.88 2.42
C LEU A 58 -8.96 5.18 3.19
N VAL A 59 -8.23 5.10 4.31
CA VAL A 59 -7.77 6.29 5.04
C VAL A 59 -6.90 7.17 4.14
N PHE A 60 -5.95 6.59 3.40
CA PHE A 60 -5.12 7.36 2.48
C PHE A 60 -5.88 7.95 1.29
N VAL A 61 -6.86 7.22 0.75
CA VAL A 61 -7.76 7.75 -0.28
C VAL A 61 -8.55 8.96 0.26
N TYR A 62 -9.07 8.84 1.48
CA TYR A 62 -9.77 9.94 2.15
C TYR A 62 -8.87 11.16 2.37
N LEU A 63 -7.64 10.96 2.86
CA LEU A 63 -6.68 12.04 3.08
C LEU A 63 -6.24 12.70 1.76
N ALA A 64 -5.97 11.91 0.71
CA ALA A 64 -5.57 12.41 -0.60
C ALA A 64 -6.65 13.26 -1.27
N THR A 65 -7.92 12.90 -1.08
CA THR A 65 -9.06 13.68 -1.61
C THR A 65 -9.34 14.95 -0.79
N ARG A 66 -9.12 14.92 0.54
CA ARG A 66 -9.35 16.07 1.42
C ARG A 66 -8.21 17.09 1.41
N LYS A 67 -6.95 16.65 1.26
CA LYS A 67 -5.75 17.50 1.28
C LYS A 67 -4.90 17.29 0.03
N PRO A 68 -5.41 17.63 -1.18
CA PRO A 68 -4.70 17.40 -2.44
C PRO A 68 -3.40 18.20 -2.60
N GLY A 69 -3.19 19.22 -1.76
CA GLY A 69 -1.96 20.01 -1.71
C GLY A 69 -0.77 19.30 -1.05
N LEU A 70 -1.01 18.27 -0.25
CA LEU A 70 0.04 17.51 0.44
C LEU A 70 0.60 16.42 -0.48
N LYS A 71 1.76 16.69 -1.09
CA LYS A 71 2.38 15.80 -2.10
C LYS A 71 3.57 14.97 -1.60
N SER A 72 4.04 15.19 -0.36
CA SER A 72 5.19 14.47 0.23
C SER A 72 4.82 13.10 0.85
N GLY A 73 3.73 12.47 0.39
CA GLY A 73 3.31 11.16 0.84
C GLY A 73 2.81 11.13 2.29
N ILE A 74 2.95 9.97 2.94
CA ILE A 74 2.34 9.67 4.26
C ILE A 74 2.81 10.64 5.34
N TYR A 75 4.10 11.00 5.33
CA TYR A 75 4.70 11.92 6.30
C TYR A 75 4.07 13.31 6.26
N ALA A 76 3.69 13.80 5.08
CA ALA A 76 3.06 15.10 4.94
C ALA A 76 1.72 15.18 5.69
N TYR A 77 0.94 14.09 5.70
CA TYR A 77 -0.31 14.03 6.46
C TYR A 77 -0.05 14.00 7.97
N ALA A 78 0.98 13.28 8.42
CA ALA A 78 1.34 13.22 9.84
C ALA A 78 1.80 14.59 10.35
N ARG A 79 2.73 15.24 9.63
CA ARG A 79 3.23 16.57 9.98
C ARG A 79 2.12 17.63 10.02
N ASP A 80 1.23 17.61 9.02
CA ASP A 80 0.10 18.53 8.95
C ASP A 80 -0.94 18.30 10.07
N GLY A 81 -1.09 17.06 10.54
CA GLY A 81 -2.02 16.72 11.62
C GLY A 81 -1.46 16.90 13.03
N PHE A 82 -0.16 16.68 13.24
CA PHE A 82 0.46 16.59 14.56
C PHE A 82 1.57 17.63 14.83
N GLY A 83 2.00 18.38 13.82
CA GLY A 83 3.14 19.31 13.94
C GLY A 83 4.48 18.63 13.67
N ASP A 84 5.56 19.35 14.00
CA ASP A 84 6.95 18.86 13.95
C ASP A 84 7.36 18.15 15.24
#